data_AF-A0A7R9VC07-F1
#
_entry.id   AF-A0A7R9VC07-F1
#
_cell.length_a   1.000
_cell.length_b   1.000
_cell.length_c   1.000
_cell.angle_alpha   90.00
_cell.angle_beta   90.00
_cell.angle_gamma   90.00
#
_symmetry.space_group_name_H-M   'P 1'
#
loop_
_entity.id
_entity.type
_entity.pdbx_description
1 polymer ?
#
loop_
_entity_poly.entity_id
_entity_poly.type
_entity_poly.pdbx_seq_one_letter_code
_entity_poly.pdbx_strand_id
1 'polypeptide(L)'
;MRRPGAAPRGSGAESPLPASHGSDLEVLTLQLQGVQRNYESMSRLMQAKQAELDALQAKASTHDVAEAGLGTQLQDALARAEAAEAQLASLHALPERVASLQAEINKLRFEANLAEGRSAAMKEKLDKLTGQAEDPDHISQKAQRELVAAAQREDELRSELLKSQGFCQILSEHLMARGAEVARLSSALAASQRTASEAEQRSALLSGKLATRDEEGAVLRQELRSTRGALEREKTARAADAVSLAAARGSLSVVEGQMQTLKRTLTLEQETLRSAETTLTAALSERAAACEEAEASKKTAAALKVLLAQAEEQATDNLSRRVESDEVVSGLQFQLRQARALLAEAQRKEVASKAAADASAATAAARLAAEAQRADTAEAIAARLQARSAETLGALSRRVGAATERLSTMQALLGSALEGLGERYARLLLGLAARAEAWEAACHEQAAGLRAQQHVVEALSHRAQAH
;
A
#
# COMPACT_ATOMS: atom_id res chain seq x y z
N MET A 1 -124.00 19.16 -124.60
CA MET A 1 -124.93 18.11 -125.13
C MET A 1 -126.06 18.77 -125.91
N ARG A 2 -126.67 18.04 -126.87
CA ARG A 2 -128.06 18.17 -127.42
C ARG A 2 -128.59 19.52 -127.99
N ARG A 3 -129.22 19.40 -129.19
CA ARG A 3 -130.26 20.24 -129.84
C ARG A 3 -131.66 20.06 -129.15
N PRO A 4 -132.82 20.61 -129.59
CA PRO A 4 -133.21 21.42 -130.79
C PRO A 4 -133.86 22.79 -130.41
N GLY A 5 -134.59 23.61 -131.17
CA GLY A 5 -135.43 23.60 -132.41
C GLY A 5 -136.35 24.86 -132.35
N ALA A 6 -137.25 25.27 -133.26
CA ALA A 6 -137.68 24.89 -134.62
C ALA A 6 -138.39 26.11 -135.31
N ALA A 7 -138.95 25.96 -136.54
CA ALA A 7 -139.62 27.03 -137.34
C ALA A 7 -141.17 27.12 -137.08
N PRO A 8 -142.11 27.78 -137.86
CA PRO A 8 -142.24 27.79 -139.35
C PRO A 8 -143.01 28.94 -140.14
N ARG A 9 -142.75 29.01 -141.47
CA ARG A 9 -143.66 29.19 -142.67
C ARG A 9 -144.72 30.31 -142.87
N GLY A 10 -144.71 30.87 -144.11
CA GLY A 10 -145.85 30.96 -145.06
C GLY A 10 -146.42 32.37 -145.43
N SER A 11 -147.18 32.61 -146.52
CA SER A 11 -147.18 32.09 -147.93
C SER A 11 -148.34 32.68 -148.81
N GLY A 12 -148.05 33.22 -150.01
CA GLY A 12 -149.05 33.58 -151.07
C GLY A 12 -149.74 34.97 -150.95
N ALA A 13 -150.39 35.55 -151.98
CA ALA A 13 -150.48 35.21 -153.42
C ALA A 13 -150.94 36.41 -154.31
N GLU A 14 -150.57 36.37 -155.61
CA GLU A 14 -151.20 36.93 -156.86
C GLU A 14 -151.83 38.35 -156.99
N SER A 15 -151.27 39.14 -157.94
CA SER A 15 -151.94 39.95 -159.01
C SER A 15 -152.94 41.11 -158.71
N PRO A 16 -153.21 42.08 -159.63
CA PRO A 16 -152.44 42.60 -160.78
C PRO A 16 -152.30 44.17 -160.80
N LEU A 17 -151.80 44.73 -161.92
CA LEU A 17 -151.69 46.18 -162.25
C LEU A 17 -153.07 46.89 -162.44
N PRO A 18 -153.20 48.26 -162.42
CA PRO A 18 -152.18 49.25 -162.83
C PRO A 18 -152.03 50.59 -162.05
N ALA A 19 -150.86 51.22 -162.28
CA ALA A 19 -150.51 52.66 -162.29
C ALA A 19 -151.32 53.75 -161.54
N SER A 20 -150.64 54.54 -160.68
CA SER A 20 -150.39 55.99 -160.93
C SER A 20 -149.76 56.81 -159.76
N HIS A 21 -149.26 56.20 -158.68
CA HIS A 21 -148.62 56.94 -157.57
C HIS A 21 -147.14 56.55 -157.39
N GLY A 22 -146.22 57.46 -157.75
CA GLY A 22 -144.76 57.23 -157.71
C GLY A 22 -144.00 57.96 -156.60
N SER A 23 -144.61 58.93 -155.92
CA SER A 23 -143.96 59.82 -154.92
C SER A 23 -143.63 59.15 -153.59
N ASP A 24 -144.48 58.24 -153.13
CA ASP A 24 -144.54 57.89 -151.71
C ASP A 24 -143.53 56.80 -151.32
N LEU A 25 -142.98 56.11 -152.33
CA LEU A 25 -142.10 54.94 -152.18
C LEU A 25 -140.64 55.34 -151.86
N GLU A 26 -140.21 56.52 -152.30
CA GLU A 26 -138.88 57.08 -151.98
C GLU A 26 -138.78 57.52 -150.51
N VAL A 27 -139.87 58.06 -149.95
CA VAL A 27 -139.94 58.48 -148.54
C VAL A 27 -139.82 57.27 -147.61
N LEU A 28 -140.54 56.19 -147.90
CA LEU A 28 -140.50 54.93 -147.15
C LEU A 28 -139.12 54.26 -147.17
N THR A 29 -138.44 54.26 -148.32
CA THR A 29 -137.10 53.67 -148.44
C THR A 29 -136.03 54.48 -147.70
N LEU A 30 -136.11 55.81 -147.69
CA LEU A 30 -135.23 56.66 -146.87
C LEU A 30 -135.42 56.43 -145.36
N GLN A 31 -136.66 56.30 -144.88
CA GLN A 31 -136.94 55.99 -143.48
C GLN A 31 -136.38 54.62 -143.06
N LEU A 32 -136.53 53.60 -143.91
CA LEU A 32 -135.98 52.26 -143.66
C LEU A 32 -134.44 52.27 -143.56
N GLN A 33 -133.74 53.00 -144.43
CA GLN A 33 -132.29 53.18 -144.32
C GLN A 33 -131.88 53.91 -143.03
N GLY A 34 -132.68 54.88 -142.58
CA GLY A 34 -132.49 55.56 -141.29
C GLY A 34 -132.55 54.59 -140.11
N VAL A 35 -133.58 53.73 -140.06
CA VAL A 35 -133.74 52.71 -139.01
C VAL A 35 -132.61 51.68 -139.05
N GLN A 36 -132.23 51.19 -140.23
CA GLN A 36 -131.12 50.23 -140.38
C GLN A 36 -129.78 50.80 -139.88
N ARG A 37 -129.42 52.03 -140.29
CA ARG A 37 -128.20 52.70 -139.80
C ARG A 37 -128.21 52.90 -138.28
N ASN A 38 -129.37 53.20 -137.71
CA ASN A 38 -129.52 53.37 -136.26
C ASN A 38 -129.36 52.03 -135.52
N TYR A 39 -129.94 50.94 -136.04
CA TYR A 39 -129.75 49.58 -135.51
C TYR A 39 -128.29 49.10 -135.61
N GLU A 40 -127.61 49.37 -136.72
CA GLU A 40 -126.17 49.09 -136.85
C GLU A 40 -125.34 49.91 -135.85
N SER A 41 -125.63 51.20 -135.70
CA SER A 41 -124.93 52.07 -134.75
C SER A 41 -125.12 51.59 -133.31
N MET A 42 -126.35 51.25 -132.92
CA MET A 42 -126.66 50.73 -131.59
C MET A 42 -126.08 49.33 -131.34
N SER A 43 -126.01 48.48 -132.37
CA SER A 43 -125.34 47.18 -132.31
C SER A 43 -123.82 47.31 -132.10
N ARG A 44 -123.15 48.20 -132.86
CA ARG A 44 -121.73 48.52 -132.67
C ARG A 44 -121.48 49.16 -131.29
N LEU A 45 -122.40 49.98 -130.79
CA LEU A 45 -122.34 50.55 -129.45
C LEU A 45 -122.45 49.46 -128.36
N MET A 46 -123.38 48.50 -128.49
CA MET A 46 -123.45 47.36 -127.58
C MET A 46 -122.19 46.51 -127.62
N GLN A 47 -121.63 46.22 -128.80
CA GLN A 47 -120.39 45.46 -128.94
C GLN A 47 -119.21 46.21 -128.29
N ALA A 48 -119.12 47.53 -128.46
CA ALA A 48 -118.11 48.35 -127.80
C ALA A 48 -118.29 48.37 -126.28
N LYS A 49 -119.52 48.49 -125.77
CA LYS A 49 -119.79 48.46 -124.31
C LYS A 49 -119.64 47.09 -123.69
N GLN A 50 -119.90 46.00 -124.41
CA GLN A 50 -119.55 44.66 -123.96
C GLN A 50 -118.03 44.51 -123.87
N ALA A 51 -117.28 44.93 -124.89
CA ALA A 51 -115.82 44.90 -124.86
C ALA A 51 -115.21 45.80 -123.75
N GLU A 52 -115.82 46.95 -123.44
CA GLU A 52 -115.45 47.76 -122.28
C GLU A 52 -115.72 47.03 -120.95
N LEU A 53 -116.87 46.37 -120.80
CA LEU A 53 -117.21 45.59 -119.61
C LEU A 53 -116.27 44.39 -119.42
N ASP A 54 -116.03 43.62 -120.49
CA ASP A 54 -115.11 42.48 -120.48
C ASP A 54 -113.68 42.93 -120.12
N ALA A 55 -113.24 44.08 -120.64
CA ALA A 55 -111.93 44.66 -120.32
C ALA A 55 -111.84 45.24 -118.89
N LEU A 56 -112.94 45.75 -118.33
CA LEU A 56 -113.01 46.17 -116.93
C LEU A 56 -113.04 44.96 -115.99
N GLN A 57 -113.74 43.89 -116.34
CA GLN A 57 -113.79 42.65 -115.57
C GLN A 57 -112.43 41.92 -115.59
N ALA A 58 -111.71 41.95 -116.71
CA ALA A 58 -110.33 41.49 -116.78
C ALA A 58 -109.38 42.33 -115.90
N LYS A 59 -109.56 43.66 -115.84
CA LYS A 59 -108.78 44.52 -114.94
C LYS A 59 -109.09 44.23 -113.47
N ALA A 60 -110.37 44.07 -113.11
CA ALA A 60 -110.77 43.69 -111.76
C ALA A 60 -110.09 42.38 -111.32
N SER A 61 -110.15 41.32 -112.14
CA SER A 61 -109.50 40.05 -111.78
C SER A 61 -107.97 40.14 -111.68
N THR A 62 -107.31 41.02 -112.44
CA THR A 62 -105.88 41.30 -112.23
C THR A 62 -105.58 42.06 -110.94
N HIS A 63 -106.50 42.90 -110.45
CA HIS A 63 -106.39 43.53 -109.14
C HIS A 63 -106.64 42.53 -108.01
N ASP A 64 -107.69 41.70 -108.11
CA ASP A 64 -108.00 40.65 -107.12
C ASP A 64 -106.79 39.69 -106.91
N VAL A 65 -106.12 39.29 -108.00
CA VAL A 65 -104.91 38.46 -107.95
C VAL A 65 -103.71 39.22 -107.36
N ALA A 66 -103.58 40.52 -107.63
CA ALA A 66 -102.52 41.34 -107.05
C ALA A 66 -102.71 41.56 -105.54
N GLU A 67 -103.94 41.80 -105.07
CA GLU A 67 -104.26 41.92 -103.65
C GLU A 67 -104.06 40.59 -102.92
N ALA A 68 -104.46 39.46 -103.50
CA ALA A 68 -104.16 38.13 -102.96
C ALA A 68 -102.64 37.86 -102.89
N GLY A 69 -101.88 38.30 -103.89
CA GLY A 69 -100.42 38.20 -103.93
C GLY A 69 -99.70 39.08 -102.89
N LEU A 70 -100.26 40.26 -102.57
CA LEU A 70 -99.77 41.11 -101.48
C LEU A 70 -100.16 40.57 -100.10
N GLY A 71 -101.36 39.99 -99.98
CA GLY A 71 -101.84 39.34 -98.75
C GLY A 71 -100.96 38.17 -98.30
N THR A 72 -100.54 37.31 -99.24
CA THR A 72 -99.61 36.22 -98.92
C THR A 72 -98.21 36.73 -98.58
N GLN A 73 -97.69 37.75 -99.28
CA GLN A 73 -96.41 38.37 -98.94
C GLN A 73 -96.40 39.02 -97.54
N LEU A 74 -97.51 39.61 -97.10
CA LEU A 74 -97.66 40.14 -95.75
C LEU A 74 -97.70 39.03 -94.69
N GLN A 75 -98.40 37.91 -94.96
CA GLN A 75 -98.40 36.75 -94.06
C GLN A 75 -96.99 36.13 -93.94
N ASP A 76 -96.29 35.97 -95.06
CA ASP A 76 -94.90 35.51 -95.11
C ASP A 76 -93.94 36.44 -94.34
N ALA A 77 -94.16 37.75 -94.41
CA ALA A 77 -93.37 38.73 -93.68
C ALA A 77 -93.64 38.70 -92.16
N LEU A 78 -94.91 38.56 -91.76
CA LEU A 78 -95.31 38.43 -90.36
C LEU A 78 -94.75 37.15 -89.73
N ALA A 79 -94.87 35.99 -90.40
CA ALA A 79 -94.30 34.73 -89.92
C ALA A 79 -92.77 34.79 -89.76
N ARG A 80 -92.07 35.57 -90.60
CA ARG A 80 -90.63 35.82 -90.45
C ARG A 80 -90.30 36.77 -89.30
N ALA A 81 -91.16 37.75 -89.02
CA ALA A 81 -91.03 38.63 -87.86
C ALA A 81 -91.25 37.87 -86.54
N GLU A 82 -92.31 37.07 -86.44
CA GLU A 82 -92.59 36.19 -85.30
C GLU A 82 -91.43 35.21 -85.05
N ALA A 83 -90.86 34.62 -86.10
CA ALA A 83 -89.69 33.76 -85.99
C ALA A 83 -88.43 34.51 -85.50
N ALA A 84 -88.26 35.78 -85.89
CA ALA A 84 -87.15 36.62 -85.41
C ALA A 84 -87.35 37.08 -83.95
N GLU A 85 -88.58 37.37 -83.53
CA GLU A 85 -88.92 37.66 -82.14
C GLU A 85 -88.72 36.44 -81.22
N ALA A 86 -89.10 35.24 -81.68
CA ALA A 86 -88.79 33.99 -80.98
C ALA A 86 -87.27 33.75 -80.83
N GLN A 87 -86.48 34.11 -81.85
CA GLN A 87 -85.01 34.07 -81.76
C GLN A 87 -84.48 35.11 -80.78
N LEU A 88 -84.98 36.36 -80.78
CA LEU A 88 -84.61 37.39 -79.80
C LEU A 88 -84.94 36.98 -78.36
N ALA A 89 -86.11 36.37 -78.13
CA ALA A 89 -86.48 35.81 -76.82
C ALA A 89 -85.48 34.73 -76.35
N SER A 90 -84.98 33.90 -77.25
CA SER A 90 -83.94 32.90 -76.93
C SER A 90 -82.58 33.54 -76.58
N LEU A 91 -82.26 34.69 -77.18
CA LEU A 91 -81.03 35.44 -76.88
C LEU A 91 -81.10 36.15 -75.53
N HIS A 92 -82.29 36.57 -75.08
CA HIS A 92 -82.47 37.17 -73.75
C HIS A 92 -82.17 36.21 -72.58
N ALA A 93 -82.14 34.89 -72.79
CA ALA A 93 -81.72 33.91 -71.78
C ALA A 93 -80.19 33.73 -71.68
N LEU A 94 -79.39 34.29 -72.61
CA LEU A 94 -77.93 34.13 -72.59
C LEU A 94 -77.24 34.87 -71.43
N PRO A 95 -77.61 36.11 -71.05
CA PRO A 95 -76.95 36.82 -69.93
C PRO A 95 -77.05 36.09 -68.60
N GLU A 96 -78.20 35.49 -68.29
CA GLU A 96 -78.40 34.69 -67.07
C GLU A 96 -77.51 33.45 -67.07
N ARG A 97 -77.39 32.78 -68.23
CA ARG A 97 -76.54 31.59 -68.40
C ARG A 97 -75.04 31.91 -68.39
N VAL A 98 -74.65 33.10 -68.83
CA VAL A 98 -73.29 33.62 -68.64
C VAL A 98 -73.03 33.93 -67.16
N ALA A 99 -74.00 34.53 -66.46
CA ALA A 99 -73.88 34.80 -65.03
C ALA A 99 -73.78 33.52 -64.18
N SER A 100 -74.54 32.47 -64.50
CA SER A 100 -74.44 31.18 -63.79
C SER A 100 -73.08 30.50 -64.01
N LEU A 101 -72.60 30.45 -65.26
CA LEU A 101 -71.26 29.92 -65.57
C LEU A 101 -70.14 30.74 -64.90
N GLN A 102 -70.29 32.06 -64.82
CA GLN A 102 -69.31 32.92 -64.13
C GLN A 102 -69.31 32.66 -62.61
N ALA A 103 -70.47 32.37 -62.01
CA ALA A 103 -70.56 31.97 -60.61
C ALA A 103 -69.92 30.59 -60.36
N GLU A 104 -70.13 29.62 -61.26
CA GLU A 104 -69.47 28.30 -61.20
C GLU A 104 -67.94 28.42 -61.34
N ILE A 105 -67.43 29.23 -62.27
CA ILE A 105 -65.99 29.51 -62.42
C ILE A 105 -65.41 30.11 -61.14
N ASN A 106 -66.10 31.05 -60.50
CA ASN A 106 -65.66 31.66 -59.24
C ASN A 106 -65.67 30.65 -58.08
N LYS A 107 -66.68 29.77 -58.01
CA LYS A 107 -66.76 28.68 -57.03
C LYS A 107 -65.61 27.69 -57.20
N LEU A 108 -65.36 27.21 -58.43
CA LEU A 108 -64.28 26.26 -58.74
C LEU A 108 -62.89 26.85 -58.43
N ARG A 109 -62.69 28.16 -58.67
CA ARG A 109 -61.46 28.87 -58.25
C ARG A 109 -61.28 28.89 -56.73
N PHE A 110 -62.35 29.12 -55.97
CA PHE A 110 -62.29 29.06 -54.50
C PHE A 110 -61.97 27.64 -54.00
N GLU A 111 -62.62 26.62 -54.58
CA GLU A 111 -62.38 25.21 -54.24
C GLU A 111 -60.95 24.75 -54.60
N ALA A 112 -60.40 25.22 -55.73
CA ALA A 112 -59.00 24.98 -56.11
C ALA A 112 -58.01 25.62 -55.13
N ASN A 113 -58.19 26.90 -54.78
CA ASN A 113 -57.33 27.59 -53.81
C ASN A 113 -57.38 26.91 -52.42
N LEU A 114 -58.56 26.42 -52.01
CA LEU A 114 -58.74 25.67 -50.76
C LEU A 114 -58.02 24.31 -50.80
N ALA A 115 -58.02 23.63 -51.95
CA ALA A 115 -57.28 22.38 -52.14
C ALA A 115 -55.75 22.61 -52.14
N GLU A 116 -55.27 23.69 -52.75
CA GLU A 116 -53.86 24.08 -52.74
C GLU A 116 -53.36 24.41 -51.32
N GLY A 117 -54.12 25.19 -50.55
CA GLY A 117 -53.83 25.47 -49.14
C GLY A 117 -53.79 24.21 -48.27
N ARG A 118 -54.68 23.24 -48.52
CA ARG A 118 -54.65 21.91 -47.87
C ARG A 118 -53.42 21.10 -48.28
N SER A 119 -53.01 21.17 -49.55
CA SER A 119 -51.79 20.51 -50.06
C SER A 119 -50.53 21.07 -49.40
N ALA A 120 -50.42 22.39 -49.28
CA ALA A 120 -49.31 23.04 -48.57
C ALA A 120 -49.25 22.63 -47.09
N ALA A 121 -50.38 22.64 -46.38
CA ALA A 121 -50.44 22.21 -44.97
C ALA A 121 -50.17 20.71 -44.76
N MET A 122 -50.40 19.86 -45.78
CA MET A 122 -50.03 18.44 -45.73
C MET A 122 -48.52 18.24 -46.00
N LYS A 123 -47.90 19.02 -46.89
CA LYS A 123 -46.45 19.03 -47.08
C LYS A 123 -45.72 19.46 -45.81
N GLU A 124 -46.11 20.59 -45.22
CA GLU A 124 -45.50 21.09 -43.97
C GLU A 124 -45.60 20.06 -42.81
N LYS A 125 -46.67 19.25 -42.77
CA LYS A 125 -46.80 18.14 -41.83
C LYS A 125 -45.90 16.95 -42.16
N LEU A 126 -45.74 16.60 -43.44
CA LEU A 126 -44.81 15.55 -43.87
C LEU A 126 -43.36 15.95 -43.56
N ASP A 127 -42.96 17.17 -43.89
CA ASP A 127 -41.61 17.70 -43.64
C ASP A 127 -41.26 17.69 -42.14
N LYS A 128 -42.24 18.00 -41.28
CA LYS A 128 -42.11 17.91 -39.81
C LYS A 128 -42.02 16.46 -39.30
N LEU A 129 -42.77 15.54 -39.91
CA LEU A 129 -42.72 14.12 -39.55
C LEU A 129 -41.44 13.43 -40.03
N THR A 130 -40.86 13.82 -41.17
CA THR A 130 -39.55 13.33 -41.61
C THR A 130 -38.43 13.85 -40.73
N GLY A 131 -38.44 15.14 -40.35
CA GLY A 131 -37.46 15.67 -39.37
C GLY A 131 -37.53 14.92 -38.02
N GLN A 132 -38.75 14.63 -37.54
CA GLN A 132 -38.96 13.82 -36.34
C GLN A 132 -38.58 12.33 -36.49
N ALA A 133 -38.32 11.84 -37.71
CA ALA A 133 -37.84 10.49 -37.98
C ALA A 133 -36.30 10.40 -38.09
N GLU A 134 -35.62 11.51 -38.40
CA GLU A 134 -34.15 11.57 -38.44
C GLU A 134 -33.53 11.71 -37.04
N ASP A 135 -34.16 12.45 -36.14
CA ASP A 135 -33.76 12.59 -34.72
C ASP A 135 -33.57 11.24 -33.97
N PRO A 136 -34.51 10.28 -33.96
CA PRO A 136 -34.36 9.03 -33.21
C PRO A 136 -33.21 8.16 -33.71
N ASP A 137 -32.91 8.14 -35.01
CA ASP A 137 -31.73 7.45 -35.55
C ASP A 137 -30.43 8.13 -35.10
N HIS A 138 -30.43 9.46 -35.03
CA HIS A 138 -29.27 10.22 -34.56
C HIS A 138 -29.03 10.05 -33.04
N ILE A 139 -30.09 9.91 -32.26
CA ILE A 139 -30.06 9.55 -30.83
C ILE A 139 -29.63 8.09 -30.64
N SER A 140 -30.17 7.16 -31.43
CA SER A 140 -29.80 5.74 -31.45
C SER A 140 -28.31 5.54 -31.69
N GLN A 141 -27.77 6.14 -32.77
CA GLN A 141 -26.34 6.09 -33.07
C GLN A 141 -25.47 6.70 -31.96
N LYS A 142 -25.93 7.76 -31.29
CA LYS A 142 -25.21 8.35 -30.17
C LYS A 142 -25.18 7.41 -28.97
N ALA A 143 -26.32 6.86 -28.56
CA ALA A 143 -26.42 5.89 -27.48
C ALA A 143 -25.58 4.63 -27.75
N GLN A 144 -25.55 4.15 -29.00
CA GLN A 144 -24.74 3.00 -29.39
C GLN A 144 -23.23 3.28 -29.32
N ARG A 145 -22.78 4.49 -29.69
CA ARG A 145 -21.38 4.92 -29.50
C ARG A 145 -21.01 5.04 -28.02
N GLU A 146 -21.91 5.57 -27.19
CA GLU A 146 -21.72 5.67 -25.74
C GLU A 146 -21.67 4.27 -25.07
N LEU A 147 -22.48 3.31 -25.54
CA LEU A 147 -22.41 1.91 -25.12
C LEU A 147 -21.08 1.22 -25.46
N VAL A 148 -20.57 1.42 -26.68
CA VAL A 148 -19.26 0.87 -27.09
C VAL A 148 -18.13 1.48 -26.26
N ALA A 149 -18.16 2.79 -26.01
CA ALA A 149 -17.17 3.46 -25.15
C ALA A 149 -17.27 3.03 -23.67
N ALA A 150 -18.47 2.69 -23.19
CA ALA A 150 -18.66 2.13 -21.84
C ALA A 150 -18.10 0.70 -21.73
N ALA A 151 -18.36 -0.16 -22.72
CA ALA A 151 -17.83 -1.53 -22.76
C ALA A 151 -16.28 -1.56 -22.82
N GLN A 152 -15.67 -0.68 -23.63
CA GLN A 152 -14.21 -0.53 -23.69
C GLN A 152 -13.61 -0.17 -22.32
N ARG A 153 -14.22 0.79 -21.60
CA ARG A 153 -13.81 1.14 -20.24
C ARG A 153 -14.01 0.02 -19.23
N GLU A 154 -15.05 -0.80 -19.40
CA GLU A 154 -15.26 -1.96 -18.51
C GLU A 154 -14.15 -3.00 -18.71
N ASP A 155 -13.75 -3.29 -19.95
CA ASP A 155 -12.65 -4.22 -20.24
C ASP A 155 -11.27 -3.65 -19.84
N GLU A 156 -11.06 -2.33 -19.97
CA GLU A 156 -9.89 -1.65 -19.38
C GLU A 156 -9.82 -1.87 -17.86
N LEU A 157 -10.91 -1.57 -17.13
CA LEU A 157 -11.01 -1.73 -15.68
C LEU A 157 -10.91 -3.20 -15.23
N ARG A 158 -11.49 -4.14 -15.99
CA ARG A 158 -11.31 -5.60 -15.76
C ARG A 158 -9.84 -5.99 -15.91
N SER A 159 -9.13 -5.44 -16.90
CA SER A 159 -7.70 -5.68 -17.07
C SER A 159 -6.87 -5.13 -15.90
N GLU A 160 -7.24 -3.97 -15.35
CA GLU A 160 -6.59 -3.37 -14.18
C GLU A 160 -6.88 -4.13 -12.89
N LEU A 161 -8.11 -4.61 -12.72
CA LEU A 161 -8.50 -5.48 -11.61
C LEU A 161 -7.72 -6.79 -11.63
N LEU A 162 -7.57 -7.44 -12.79
CA LEU A 162 -6.76 -8.67 -12.91
C LEU A 162 -5.27 -8.41 -12.60
N LYS A 163 -4.70 -7.30 -13.09
CA LYS A 163 -3.33 -6.89 -12.74
C LYS A 163 -3.18 -6.67 -11.23
N SER A 164 -4.12 -5.97 -10.59
CA SER A 164 -4.06 -5.68 -9.15
C SER A 164 -4.23 -6.94 -8.30
N GLN A 165 -5.09 -7.88 -8.70
CA GLN A 165 -5.22 -9.20 -8.07
C GLN A 165 -3.91 -10.00 -8.15
N GLY A 166 -3.25 -10.01 -9.32
CA GLY A 166 -1.94 -10.63 -9.49
C GLY A 166 -0.86 -10.01 -8.59
N PHE A 167 -0.81 -8.67 -8.50
CA PHE A 167 0.09 -7.98 -7.56
C PHE A 167 -0.21 -8.35 -6.10
N CYS A 168 -1.49 -8.45 -5.70
CA CYS A 168 -1.87 -8.85 -4.34
C CYS A 168 -1.47 -10.30 -4.02
N GLN A 169 -1.55 -11.23 -4.99
CA GLN A 169 -1.08 -12.61 -4.84
C GLN A 169 0.44 -12.66 -4.63
N ILE A 170 1.22 -11.99 -5.48
CA ILE A 170 2.68 -11.91 -5.36
C ILE A 170 3.10 -11.25 -4.03
N LEU A 171 2.39 -10.20 -3.59
CA LEU A 171 2.65 -9.55 -2.31
C LEU A 171 2.34 -10.47 -1.12
N SER A 172 1.25 -11.24 -1.20
CA SER A 172 0.88 -12.26 -0.20
C SER A 172 1.97 -13.34 -0.08
N GLU A 173 2.45 -13.89 -1.20
CA GLU A 173 3.53 -14.88 -1.22
C GLU A 173 4.82 -14.33 -0.61
N HIS A 174 5.20 -13.08 -0.93
CA HIS A 174 6.35 -12.43 -0.33
C HIS A 174 6.19 -12.18 1.18
N LEU A 175 4.99 -11.80 1.65
CA LEU A 175 4.70 -11.65 3.08
C LEU A 175 4.77 -12.98 3.83
N MET A 176 4.23 -14.05 3.25
CA MET A 176 4.31 -15.41 3.81
C MET A 176 5.76 -15.91 3.88
N ALA A 177 6.55 -15.70 2.82
CA ALA A 177 7.96 -16.06 2.79
C ALA A 177 8.78 -15.28 3.84
N ARG A 178 8.53 -13.98 4.01
CA ARG A 178 9.15 -13.16 5.07
C ARG A 178 8.68 -13.57 6.47
N GLY A 179 7.43 -13.96 6.66
CA GLY A 179 6.91 -14.50 7.91
C GLY A 179 7.64 -15.79 8.31
N ALA A 180 7.83 -16.71 7.37
CA ALA A 180 8.61 -17.93 7.58
C ALA A 180 10.09 -17.64 7.88
N GLU A 181 10.70 -16.66 7.21
CA GLU A 181 12.07 -16.23 7.50
C GLU A 181 12.20 -15.64 8.92
N VAL A 182 11.27 -14.78 9.34
CA VAL A 182 11.24 -14.21 10.70
C VAL A 182 11.06 -15.31 11.75
N ALA A 183 10.18 -16.29 11.52
CA ALA A 183 10.01 -17.43 12.41
C ALA A 183 11.28 -18.31 12.50
N ARG A 184 11.99 -18.49 11.39
CA ARG A 184 13.30 -19.18 11.38
C ARG A 184 14.36 -18.40 12.15
N LEU A 185 14.41 -17.08 12.00
CA LEU A 185 15.37 -16.21 12.68
C LEU A 185 15.08 -16.09 14.19
N SER A 186 13.81 -16.03 14.62
CA SER A 186 13.45 -16.01 16.04
C SER A 186 13.75 -17.35 16.72
N SER A 187 13.53 -18.48 16.03
CA SER A 187 13.94 -19.81 16.49
C SER A 187 15.46 -19.92 16.64
N ALA A 188 16.23 -19.43 15.65
CA ALA A 188 17.69 -19.39 15.71
C ALA A 188 18.21 -18.46 16.84
N LEU A 189 17.55 -17.32 17.07
CA LEU A 189 17.88 -16.41 18.18
C LEU A 189 17.61 -17.07 19.54
N ALA A 190 16.47 -17.75 19.70
CA ALA A 190 16.14 -18.47 20.93
C ALA A 190 17.12 -19.64 21.21
N ALA A 191 17.57 -20.35 20.17
CA ALA A 191 18.64 -21.33 20.29
C ALA A 191 19.97 -20.70 20.72
N SER A 192 20.35 -19.58 20.09
CA SER A 192 21.55 -18.82 20.45
C SER A 192 21.53 -18.32 21.90
N GLN A 193 20.40 -17.76 22.36
CA GLN A 193 20.20 -17.33 23.74
C GLN A 193 20.34 -18.48 24.75
N ARG A 194 19.82 -19.68 24.43
CA ARG A 194 20.05 -20.86 25.28
C ARG A 194 21.54 -21.19 25.37
N THR A 195 22.24 -21.28 24.24
CA THR A 195 23.69 -21.56 24.23
C THR A 195 24.52 -20.49 24.94
N ALA A 196 24.11 -19.22 24.90
CA ALA A 196 24.73 -18.14 25.66
C ALA A 196 24.52 -18.33 27.18
N SER A 197 23.28 -18.58 27.61
CA SER A 197 22.99 -18.83 29.04
C SER A 197 23.68 -20.09 29.58
N GLU A 198 23.83 -21.14 28.78
CA GLU A 198 24.65 -22.30 29.14
C GLU A 198 26.13 -21.95 29.27
N ALA A 199 26.67 -21.10 28.40
CA ALA A 199 28.06 -20.64 28.47
C ALA A 199 28.29 -19.75 29.70
N GLU A 200 27.35 -18.86 30.04
CA GLU A 200 27.36 -18.04 31.26
C GLU A 200 27.29 -18.91 32.52
N GLN A 201 26.41 -19.92 32.58
CA GLN A 201 26.35 -20.88 33.68
C GLN A 201 27.65 -21.68 33.83
N ARG A 202 28.24 -22.15 32.71
CA ARG A 202 29.55 -22.83 32.73
C ARG A 202 30.67 -21.89 33.19
N SER A 203 30.64 -20.62 32.78
CA SER A 203 31.59 -19.59 33.24
C SER A 203 31.48 -19.35 34.75
N ALA A 204 30.26 -19.17 35.27
CA ALA A 204 30.00 -19.01 36.70
C ALA A 204 30.46 -20.23 37.53
N LEU A 205 30.20 -21.45 37.04
CA LEU A 205 30.69 -22.70 37.66
C LEU A 205 32.21 -22.83 37.64
N LEU A 206 32.89 -22.34 36.60
CA LEU A 206 34.35 -22.31 36.54
C LEU A 206 34.94 -21.22 37.45
N SER A 207 34.31 -20.04 37.52
CA SER A 207 34.71 -18.96 38.43
C SER A 207 34.58 -19.38 39.90
N GLY A 208 33.47 -20.04 40.28
CA GLY A 208 33.31 -20.62 41.63
C GLY A 208 34.38 -21.67 41.96
N LYS A 209 34.72 -22.54 40.99
CA LYS A 209 35.82 -23.52 41.16
C LYS A 209 37.20 -22.86 41.30
N LEU A 210 37.44 -21.75 40.59
CA LEU A 210 38.68 -20.98 40.75
C LEU A 210 38.76 -20.35 42.14
N ALA A 211 37.68 -19.74 42.64
CA ALA A 211 37.63 -19.20 44.01
C ALA A 211 37.95 -20.28 45.06
N THR A 212 37.35 -21.48 44.98
CA THR A 212 37.70 -22.58 45.90
C THR A 212 39.14 -23.08 45.76
N ARG A 213 39.73 -23.00 44.56
CA ARG A 213 41.15 -23.34 44.33
C ARG A 213 42.09 -22.27 44.89
N ASP A 214 41.72 -21.01 44.86
CA ASP A 214 42.48 -19.91 45.48
C ASP A 214 42.42 -19.99 47.02
N GLU A 215 41.27 -20.39 47.58
CA GLU A 215 41.10 -20.70 49.02
C GLU A 215 41.96 -21.91 49.44
N GLU A 216 41.86 -23.05 48.74
CA GLU A 216 42.76 -24.21 48.94
C GLU A 216 44.24 -23.78 48.87
N GLY A 217 44.59 -22.98 47.86
CA GLY A 217 45.93 -22.43 47.69
C GLY A 217 46.34 -21.46 48.79
N ALA A 218 45.41 -20.74 49.42
CA ALA A 218 45.68 -19.87 50.57
C ALA A 218 45.94 -20.69 51.84
N VAL A 219 45.16 -21.76 52.07
CA VAL A 219 45.37 -22.72 53.17
C VAL A 219 46.74 -23.39 53.04
N LEU A 220 47.08 -23.95 51.87
CA LEU A 220 48.40 -24.55 51.63
C LEU A 220 49.55 -23.55 51.82
N ARG A 221 49.36 -22.27 51.42
CA ARG A 221 50.33 -21.19 51.70
C ARG A 221 50.39 -20.80 53.18
N GLN A 222 49.37 -21.08 53.99
CA GLN A 222 49.40 -20.92 55.44
C GLN A 222 50.09 -22.10 56.13
N GLU A 223 49.83 -23.33 55.69
CA GLU A 223 50.50 -24.55 56.18
C GLU A 223 52.00 -24.55 55.87
N LEU A 224 52.41 -24.13 54.67
CA LEU A 224 53.82 -23.94 54.33
C LEU A 224 54.51 -22.87 55.19
N ARG A 225 53.76 -21.86 55.67
CA ARG A 225 54.29 -20.86 56.62
C ARG A 225 54.36 -21.40 58.05
N SER A 226 53.36 -22.16 58.51
CA SER A 226 53.34 -22.74 59.86
C SER A 226 54.39 -23.85 60.02
N THR A 227 54.50 -24.75 59.05
CA THR A 227 55.52 -25.82 59.02
C THR A 227 56.94 -25.26 58.92
N ARG A 228 57.18 -24.23 58.09
CA ARG A 228 58.47 -23.52 58.08
C ARG A 228 58.76 -22.84 59.41
N GLY A 229 57.77 -22.22 60.04
CA GLY A 229 57.90 -21.65 61.39
C GLY A 229 58.23 -22.71 62.46
N ALA A 230 57.62 -23.89 62.38
CA ALA A 230 57.95 -25.02 63.25
C ALA A 230 59.37 -25.56 62.98
N LEU A 231 59.80 -25.65 61.72
CA LEU A 231 61.14 -26.10 61.34
C LEU A 231 62.24 -25.15 61.85
N GLU A 232 62.04 -23.83 61.76
CA GLU A 232 63.02 -22.89 62.33
C GLU A 232 63.03 -22.94 63.86
N ARG A 233 61.88 -23.14 64.53
CA ARG A 233 61.84 -23.40 65.99
C ARG A 233 62.64 -24.66 66.36
N GLU A 234 62.42 -25.77 65.65
CA GLU A 234 63.16 -27.02 65.80
C GLU A 234 64.68 -26.82 65.64
N LYS A 235 65.11 -26.05 64.62
CA LYS A 235 66.54 -25.71 64.46
C LYS A 235 67.06 -24.88 65.65
N THR A 236 66.30 -23.90 66.14
CA THR A 236 66.73 -23.10 67.30
C THR A 236 66.75 -23.92 68.61
N ALA A 237 65.81 -24.86 68.79
CA ALA A 237 65.80 -25.79 69.91
C ALA A 237 67.03 -26.71 69.86
N ARG A 238 67.27 -27.39 68.72
CA ARG A 238 68.46 -28.23 68.52
C ARG A 238 69.78 -27.47 68.65
N ALA A 239 69.81 -26.18 68.30
CA ALA A 239 70.97 -25.32 68.55
C ALA A 239 71.15 -25.01 70.04
N ALA A 240 70.08 -24.75 70.78
CA ALA A 240 70.11 -24.61 72.23
C ALA A 240 70.51 -25.92 72.93
N ASP A 241 70.03 -27.08 72.46
CA ASP A 241 70.41 -28.41 72.95
C ASP A 241 71.88 -28.72 72.65
N ALA A 242 72.39 -28.34 71.48
CA ALA A 242 73.81 -28.47 71.16
C ALA A 242 74.69 -27.58 72.07
N VAL A 243 74.22 -26.37 72.40
CA VAL A 243 74.89 -25.47 73.34
C VAL A 243 74.82 -25.98 74.78
N SER A 244 73.67 -26.49 75.23
CA SER A 244 73.52 -27.04 76.59
C SER A 244 74.32 -28.33 76.77
N LEU A 245 74.38 -29.20 75.75
CA LEU A 245 75.20 -30.40 75.74
C LEU A 245 76.70 -30.08 75.63
N ALA A 246 77.09 -29.02 74.92
CA ALA A 246 78.46 -28.51 74.94
C ALA A 246 78.85 -27.94 76.31
N ALA A 247 77.96 -27.17 76.96
CA ALA A 247 78.15 -26.66 78.32
C ALA A 247 78.25 -27.80 79.34
N ALA A 248 77.39 -28.83 79.24
CA ALA A 248 77.45 -30.01 80.09
C ALA A 248 78.79 -30.77 79.94
N ARG A 249 79.27 -30.96 78.71
CA ARG A 249 80.61 -31.53 78.45
C ARG A 249 81.74 -30.65 79.02
N GLY A 250 81.61 -29.33 78.95
CA GLY A 250 82.53 -28.39 79.60
C GLY A 250 82.52 -28.49 81.12
N SER A 251 81.35 -28.64 81.75
CA SER A 251 81.27 -28.87 83.20
C SER A 251 81.84 -30.23 83.60
N LEU A 252 81.65 -31.26 82.78
CA LEU A 252 82.21 -32.59 83.03
C LEU A 252 83.74 -32.55 83.02
N SER A 253 84.38 -31.92 82.03
CA SER A 253 85.85 -31.84 81.98
C SER A 253 86.46 -30.99 83.10
N VAL A 254 85.72 -29.99 83.61
CA VAL A 254 86.11 -29.27 84.84
C VAL A 254 86.04 -30.18 86.07
N VAL A 255 84.98 -30.99 86.20
CA VAL A 255 84.84 -31.96 87.31
C VAL A 255 85.88 -33.07 87.21
N GLU A 256 86.17 -33.60 86.01
CA GLU A 256 87.25 -34.56 85.78
C GLU A 256 88.62 -33.97 86.13
N GLY A 257 88.87 -32.71 85.77
CA GLY A 257 90.07 -31.97 86.17
C GLY A 257 90.19 -31.82 87.68
N GLN A 258 89.11 -31.44 88.36
CA GLN A 258 89.04 -31.38 89.82
C GLN A 258 89.31 -32.76 90.46
N MET A 259 88.74 -33.84 89.91
CA MET A 259 88.97 -35.20 90.40
C MET A 259 90.42 -35.66 90.19
N GLN A 260 91.05 -35.28 89.09
CA GLN A 260 92.48 -35.54 88.85
C GLN A 260 93.37 -34.75 89.81
N THR A 261 93.05 -33.48 90.11
CA THR A 261 93.79 -32.72 91.13
C THR A 261 93.60 -33.29 92.53
N LEU A 262 92.38 -33.68 92.91
CA LEU A 262 92.10 -34.35 94.20
C LEU A 262 92.82 -35.70 94.32
N LYS A 263 92.92 -36.45 93.21
CA LYS A 263 93.71 -37.69 93.17
C LYS A 263 95.20 -37.43 93.36
N ARG A 264 95.74 -36.35 92.77
CA ARG A 264 97.15 -35.94 92.93
C ARG A 264 97.45 -35.45 94.35
N THR A 265 96.57 -34.65 94.97
CA THR A 265 96.74 -34.27 96.37
C THR A 265 96.65 -35.48 97.28
N LEU A 266 95.71 -36.41 97.04
CA LEU A 266 95.63 -37.65 97.82
C LEU A 266 96.89 -38.52 97.70
N THR A 267 97.53 -38.62 96.52
CA THR A 267 98.81 -39.33 96.40
C THR A 267 99.96 -38.60 97.12
N LEU A 268 99.99 -37.27 97.08
CA LEU A 268 100.99 -36.49 97.82
C LEU A 268 100.81 -36.65 99.34
N GLU A 269 99.58 -36.62 99.86
CA GLU A 269 99.28 -36.92 101.27
C GLU A 269 99.65 -38.36 101.66
N GLN A 270 99.53 -39.33 100.75
CA GLN A 270 100.00 -40.70 101.00
C GLN A 270 101.53 -40.83 100.95
N GLU A 271 102.22 -39.99 100.18
CA GLU A 271 103.69 -39.94 100.13
C GLU A 271 104.27 -39.22 101.35
N THR A 272 103.65 -38.14 101.82
CA THR A 272 104.03 -37.48 103.09
C THR A 272 103.69 -38.34 104.31
N LEU A 273 102.56 -39.06 104.32
CA LEU A 273 102.25 -40.01 105.39
C LEU A 273 103.30 -41.13 105.46
N ARG A 274 103.69 -41.70 104.31
CA ARG A 274 104.76 -42.72 104.26
C ARG A 274 106.12 -42.17 104.71
N SER A 275 106.44 -40.91 104.38
CA SER A 275 107.69 -40.30 104.87
C SER A 275 107.65 -40.03 106.39
N ALA A 276 106.47 -39.71 106.93
CA ALA A 276 106.25 -39.65 108.38
C ALA A 276 106.39 -41.03 109.04
N GLU A 277 105.87 -42.10 108.42
CA GLU A 277 106.03 -43.48 108.91
C GLU A 277 107.51 -43.95 108.88
N THR A 278 108.28 -43.61 107.83
CA THR A 278 109.72 -43.95 107.76
C THR A 278 110.55 -43.13 108.74
N THR A 279 110.24 -41.86 108.96
CA THR A 279 110.93 -41.04 109.99
C THR A 279 110.54 -41.46 111.42
N LEU A 280 109.29 -41.87 111.66
CA LEU A 280 108.86 -42.43 112.94
C LEU A 280 109.54 -43.76 113.24
N THR A 281 109.66 -44.66 112.26
CA THR A 281 110.36 -45.95 112.45
C THR A 281 111.87 -45.77 112.60
N ALA A 282 112.49 -44.81 111.90
CA ALA A 282 113.88 -44.41 112.14
C ALA A 282 114.07 -43.90 113.59
N ALA A 283 113.27 -42.92 114.04
CA ALA A 283 113.34 -42.36 115.39
C ALA A 283 113.06 -43.41 116.50
N LEU A 284 112.21 -44.40 116.23
CA LEU A 284 112.00 -45.53 117.15
C LEU A 284 113.21 -46.47 117.21
N SER A 285 113.94 -46.66 116.10
CA SER A 285 115.18 -47.44 116.09
C SER A 285 116.36 -46.72 116.76
N GLU A 286 116.49 -45.39 116.56
CA GLU A 286 117.43 -44.55 117.30
C GLU A 286 117.14 -44.58 118.80
N ARG A 287 115.85 -44.50 119.19
CA ARG A 287 115.45 -44.60 120.61
C ARG A 287 115.69 -45.99 121.20
N ALA A 288 115.66 -47.06 120.39
CA ALA A 288 116.01 -48.41 120.83
C ALA A 288 117.52 -48.51 121.10
N ALA A 289 118.36 -48.03 120.17
CA ALA A 289 119.81 -47.97 120.35
C ALA A 289 120.20 -47.14 121.59
N ALA A 290 119.61 -45.95 121.74
CA ALA A 290 119.82 -45.10 122.91
C ALA A 290 119.35 -45.73 124.23
N CYS A 291 118.36 -46.65 124.20
CA CYS A 291 117.96 -47.41 125.38
C CYS A 291 118.99 -48.49 125.77
N GLU A 292 119.60 -49.19 124.80
CA GLU A 292 120.68 -50.15 125.09
C GLU A 292 121.95 -49.43 125.56
N GLU A 293 122.26 -48.27 124.98
CA GLU A 293 123.36 -47.40 125.43
C GLU A 293 123.08 -46.79 126.82
N ALA A 294 121.82 -46.53 127.18
CA ALA A 294 121.40 -46.15 128.54
C ALA A 294 121.52 -47.31 129.55
N GLU A 295 121.27 -48.56 129.15
CA GLU A 295 121.47 -49.75 130.02
C GLU A 295 122.96 -50.05 130.24
N ALA A 296 123.80 -49.89 129.21
CA ALA A 296 125.25 -49.99 129.33
C ALA A 296 125.82 -48.87 130.21
N SER A 297 125.41 -47.61 129.96
CA SER A 297 125.89 -46.45 130.72
C SER A 297 125.37 -46.40 132.16
N LYS A 298 124.23 -47.02 132.52
CA LYS A 298 123.86 -47.20 133.95
C LYS A 298 124.90 -47.99 134.74
N LYS A 299 125.50 -49.02 134.13
CA LYS A 299 126.50 -49.87 134.80
C LYS A 299 127.84 -49.16 134.96
N THR A 300 128.25 -48.35 133.98
CA THR A 300 129.45 -47.50 134.12
C THR A 300 129.19 -46.27 134.98
N ALA A 301 128.00 -45.67 134.95
CA ALA A 301 127.62 -44.54 135.80
C ALA A 301 127.53 -44.89 137.30
N ALA A 302 127.36 -46.16 137.67
CA ALA A 302 127.52 -46.59 139.05
C ALA A 302 128.97 -46.44 139.55
N ALA A 303 129.97 -46.63 138.69
CA ALA A 303 131.37 -46.37 138.98
C ALA A 303 131.77 -44.90 138.73
N LEU A 304 131.24 -44.29 137.67
CA LEU A 304 131.57 -42.92 137.26
C LEU A 304 130.84 -41.85 138.06
N LYS A 305 129.76 -42.13 138.81
CA LYS A 305 129.22 -41.18 139.81
C LYS A 305 130.17 -40.90 140.98
N VAL A 306 131.28 -41.63 141.08
CA VAL A 306 132.39 -41.33 142.02
C VAL A 306 133.44 -40.41 141.38
N LEU A 307 133.44 -40.22 140.05
CA LEU A 307 134.46 -39.49 139.29
C LEU A 307 133.92 -38.31 138.45
N LEU A 308 132.66 -38.35 138.02
CA LEU A 308 131.98 -37.29 137.27
C LEU A 308 131.49 -36.13 138.17
N ALA A 309 132.14 -35.94 139.32
CA ALA A 309 132.10 -34.71 140.10
C ALA A 309 133.30 -33.79 139.77
N GLN A 310 134.08 -34.11 138.73
CA GLN A 310 135.35 -33.44 138.38
C GLN A 310 135.49 -33.05 136.89
N ALA A 311 134.47 -33.24 136.05
CA ALA A 311 134.58 -33.10 134.59
C ALA A 311 133.29 -32.58 133.92
N GLU A 312 132.69 -31.52 134.45
CA GLU A 312 131.44 -30.92 133.96
C GLU A 312 131.67 -29.68 133.06
N GLU A 313 132.91 -29.42 132.63
CA GLU A 313 133.32 -28.16 131.98
C GLU A 313 133.97 -28.40 130.59
N GLN A 314 133.57 -27.61 129.59
CA GLN A 314 133.99 -27.63 128.16
C GLN A 314 133.42 -28.81 127.33
N ALA A 315 132.90 -28.67 126.10
CA ALA A 315 132.58 -27.53 125.21
C ALA A 315 131.59 -28.07 124.11
N THR A 316 130.48 -27.43 123.69
CA THR A 316 130.30 -26.27 122.77
C THR A 316 131.11 -26.40 121.44
N ASP A 317 130.61 -26.21 120.21
CA ASP A 317 129.30 -25.71 119.67
C ASP A 317 129.19 -25.85 118.10
N ASN A 318 128.14 -25.27 117.45
CA ASN A 318 127.98 -24.85 116.01
C ASN A 318 127.40 -25.84 114.92
N LEU A 319 126.88 -25.51 113.69
CA LEU A 319 125.97 -24.51 112.98
C LEU A 319 126.13 -24.67 111.41
N SER A 320 125.33 -24.25 110.39
CA SER A 320 123.86 -24.09 110.05
C SER A 320 123.61 -23.60 108.57
N ARG A 321 122.37 -23.70 107.98
CA ARG A 321 121.80 -23.03 106.72
C ARG A 321 122.18 -23.64 105.32
N ARG A 322 121.57 -23.45 104.10
CA ARG A 322 120.41 -22.80 103.35
C ARG A 322 120.07 -23.70 102.09
N VAL A 323 119.03 -23.71 101.21
CA VAL A 323 117.81 -22.93 100.78
C VAL A 323 117.87 -22.32 99.32
N GLU A 324 116.71 -22.11 98.64
CA GLU A 324 116.44 -21.57 97.23
C GLU A 324 116.53 -22.57 96.03
N SER A 325 115.93 -22.44 94.81
CA SER A 325 115.05 -21.46 94.07
C SER A 325 113.75 -22.13 93.45
N ASP A 326 113.10 -21.95 92.27
CA ASP A 326 113.25 -21.26 90.94
C ASP A 326 111.88 -21.08 90.13
N GLU A 327 111.83 -20.75 88.80
CA GLU A 327 110.63 -20.22 88.06
C GLU A 327 110.02 -20.97 86.79
N VAL A 328 109.50 -20.23 85.75
CA VAL A 328 108.21 -20.50 85.01
C VAL A 328 108.19 -20.03 83.50
N VAL A 329 107.08 -20.32 82.77
CA VAL A 329 106.54 -19.69 81.50
C VAL A 329 107.10 -20.12 80.12
N SER A 330 106.21 -20.58 79.23
CA SER A 330 106.44 -20.59 77.75
C SER A 330 105.20 -20.80 76.83
N GLY A 331 104.13 -21.47 77.28
CA GLY A 331 103.15 -22.09 76.35
C GLY A 331 102.12 -21.24 75.60
N LEU A 332 101.91 -19.95 75.92
CA LEU A 332 100.68 -19.23 75.53
C LEU A 332 100.68 -18.53 74.15
N GLN A 333 101.81 -18.47 73.42
CA GLN A 333 101.89 -17.66 72.18
C GLN A 333 101.40 -18.36 70.90
N PHE A 334 101.16 -19.68 70.92
CA PHE A 334 100.87 -20.44 69.69
C PHE A 334 99.43 -20.26 69.16
N GLN A 335 98.44 -20.21 70.06
CA GLN A 335 97.02 -20.36 69.69
C GLN A 335 96.41 -19.15 68.97
N LEU A 336 96.99 -17.94 69.09
CA LEU A 336 96.41 -16.71 68.55
C LEU A 336 96.45 -16.61 67.01
N ARG A 337 97.31 -17.39 66.34
CA ARG A 337 97.49 -17.33 64.88
C ARG A 337 96.44 -18.11 64.09
N GLN A 338 95.85 -19.16 64.67
CA GLN A 338 94.97 -20.09 63.95
C GLN A 338 93.58 -19.51 63.65
N ALA A 339 93.07 -18.63 64.52
CA ALA A 339 91.71 -18.08 64.43
C ALA A 339 91.48 -17.11 63.26
N ARG A 340 92.53 -16.53 62.66
CA ARG A 340 92.40 -15.46 61.65
C ARG A 340 92.13 -15.96 60.22
N ALA A 341 92.36 -17.24 59.93
CA ALA A 341 92.18 -17.79 58.57
C ALA A 341 90.70 -18.02 58.22
N LEU A 342 89.90 -18.53 59.16
CA LEU A 342 88.53 -19.01 58.91
C LEU A 342 87.50 -17.91 58.63
N LEU A 343 87.81 -16.65 58.97
CA LEU A 343 86.88 -15.53 58.76
C LEU A 343 86.77 -15.11 57.29
N ALA A 344 87.82 -15.31 56.50
CA ALA A 344 87.93 -14.81 55.12
C ALA A 344 87.12 -15.64 54.09
N GLU A 345 86.84 -16.91 54.36
CA GLU A 345 86.06 -17.76 53.45
C GLU A 345 84.55 -17.51 53.53
N ALA A 346 84.04 -17.09 54.67
CA ALA A 346 82.60 -16.83 54.86
C ALA A 346 82.10 -15.67 53.97
N GLN A 347 82.85 -14.56 53.95
CA GLN A 347 82.45 -13.33 53.25
C GLN A 347 82.35 -13.49 51.73
N ARG A 348 83.08 -14.43 51.13
CA ARG A 348 83.06 -14.67 49.67
C ARG A 348 81.79 -15.38 49.17
N LYS A 349 81.03 -16.04 50.05
CA LYS A 349 79.81 -16.78 49.67
C LYS A 349 78.53 -15.93 49.70
N GLU A 350 78.54 -14.77 50.36
CA GLU A 350 77.35 -13.91 50.50
C GLU A 350 77.14 -12.96 49.30
N VAL A 351 78.17 -12.69 48.51
CA VAL A 351 78.08 -11.78 47.34
C VAL A 351 77.40 -12.48 46.15
N ALA A 352 77.63 -13.78 45.97
CA ALA A 352 77.11 -14.54 44.83
C ALA A 352 75.59 -14.80 44.88
N SER A 353 74.99 -14.82 46.07
CA SER A 353 73.55 -15.12 46.24
C SER A 353 72.63 -13.95 45.90
N LYS A 354 73.13 -12.70 46.03
CA LYS A 354 72.32 -11.49 45.79
C LYS A 354 72.04 -11.28 44.30
N ALA A 355 73.06 -11.43 43.44
CA ALA A 355 72.93 -11.27 41.99
C ALA A 355 71.92 -12.23 41.32
N ALA A 356 71.63 -13.38 41.93
CA ALA A 356 70.63 -14.33 41.42
C ALA A 356 69.17 -13.93 41.73
N ALA A 357 68.94 -13.11 42.76
CA ALA A 357 67.60 -12.67 43.15
C ALA A 357 67.05 -11.59 42.20
N ASP A 358 67.89 -10.62 41.81
CA ASP A 358 67.47 -9.45 41.02
C ASP A 358 67.01 -9.83 39.60
N ALA A 359 67.66 -10.82 38.98
CA ALA A 359 67.26 -11.38 37.68
C ALA A 359 65.89 -12.09 37.73
N SER A 360 65.53 -12.68 38.87
CA SER A 360 64.22 -13.29 39.09
C SER A 360 63.12 -12.23 39.23
N ALA A 361 63.39 -11.14 39.94
CA ALA A 361 62.45 -10.03 40.09
C ALA A 361 62.14 -9.33 38.75
N ALA A 362 63.17 -9.06 37.95
CA ALA A 362 63.00 -8.39 36.64
C ALA A 362 62.15 -9.21 35.65
N THR A 363 62.34 -10.54 35.62
CA THR A 363 61.58 -11.43 34.71
C THR A 363 60.13 -11.65 35.16
N ALA A 364 59.84 -11.58 36.45
CA ALA A 364 58.47 -11.58 36.97
C ALA A 364 57.73 -10.27 36.62
N ALA A 365 58.37 -9.11 36.82
CA ALA A 365 57.79 -7.81 36.49
C ALA A 365 57.45 -7.67 34.99
N ALA A 366 58.33 -8.16 34.11
CA ALA A 366 58.10 -8.14 32.67
C ALA A 366 56.88 -8.98 32.22
N ARG A 367 56.58 -10.10 32.91
CA ARG A 367 55.37 -10.91 32.63
C ARG A 367 54.10 -10.19 33.04
N LEU A 368 54.06 -9.63 34.25
CA LEU A 368 52.90 -8.90 34.75
C LEU A 368 52.56 -7.68 33.87
N ALA A 369 53.57 -6.95 33.39
CA ALA A 369 53.37 -5.85 32.44
C ALA A 369 52.80 -6.31 31.08
N ALA A 370 53.28 -7.45 30.56
CA ALA A 370 52.79 -8.03 29.31
C ALA A 370 51.38 -8.66 29.43
N GLU A 371 50.99 -9.09 30.63
CA GLU A 371 49.65 -9.60 30.93
C GLU A 371 48.64 -8.45 31.11
N ALA A 372 49.03 -7.35 31.78
CA ALA A 372 48.22 -6.13 31.87
C ALA A 372 47.89 -5.55 30.48
N GLN A 373 48.89 -5.37 29.61
CA GLN A 373 48.68 -4.87 28.24
C GLN A 373 47.74 -5.76 27.39
N ARG A 374 47.64 -7.06 27.72
CA ARG A 374 46.69 -7.99 27.06
C ARG A 374 45.28 -7.88 27.61
N ALA A 375 45.11 -7.52 28.89
CA ALA A 375 43.81 -7.18 29.46
C ALA A 375 43.29 -5.85 28.89
N ASP A 376 44.11 -4.80 28.92
CA ASP A 376 43.75 -3.46 28.42
C ASP A 376 43.31 -3.49 26.94
N THR A 377 44.03 -4.26 26.10
CA THR A 377 43.68 -4.41 24.68
C THR A 377 42.44 -5.27 24.45
N ALA A 378 42.17 -6.27 25.31
CA ALA A 378 40.94 -7.05 25.25
C ALA A 378 39.71 -6.20 25.65
N GLU A 379 39.80 -5.41 26.73
CA GLU A 379 38.72 -4.49 27.14
C GLU A 379 38.47 -3.41 26.09
N ALA A 380 39.53 -2.80 25.53
CA ALA A 380 39.41 -1.82 24.47
C ALA A 380 38.71 -2.39 23.21
N ILE A 381 38.96 -3.66 22.87
CA ILE A 381 38.26 -4.35 21.77
C ILE A 381 36.80 -4.64 22.14
N ALA A 382 36.53 -5.11 23.36
CA ALA A 382 35.17 -5.40 23.83
C ALA A 382 34.29 -4.13 23.86
N ALA A 383 34.79 -3.03 24.43
CA ALA A 383 34.10 -1.74 24.46
C ALA A 383 33.83 -1.20 23.04
N ARG A 384 34.80 -1.35 22.12
CA ARG A 384 34.65 -0.92 20.71
C ARG A 384 33.66 -1.79 19.93
N LEU A 385 33.52 -3.08 20.28
CA LEU A 385 32.48 -3.97 19.76
C LEU A 385 31.09 -3.62 20.33
N GLN A 386 30.99 -3.30 21.62
CA GLN A 386 29.73 -2.86 22.25
C GLN A 386 29.25 -1.51 21.68
N ALA A 387 30.15 -0.54 21.48
CA ALA A 387 29.79 0.73 20.84
C ALA A 387 29.24 0.48 19.42
N ARG A 388 29.90 -0.37 18.63
CA ARG A 388 29.49 -0.68 17.25
C ARG A 388 28.21 -1.52 17.17
N SER A 389 27.91 -2.36 18.16
CA SER A 389 26.63 -3.07 18.25
C SER A 389 25.50 -2.13 18.68
N ALA A 390 25.74 -1.21 19.61
CA ALA A 390 24.79 -0.16 19.98
C ALA A 390 24.48 0.80 18.81
N GLU A 391 25.48 1.21 18.03
CA GLU A 391 25.29 2.01 16.81
C GLU A 391 24.44 1.28 15.76
N THR A 392 24.72 0.00 15.49
CA THR A 392 23.98 -0.79 14.50
C THR A 392 22.56 -1.12 14.97
N LEU A 393 22.35 -1.43 16.25
CA LEU A 393 21.01 -1.55 16.85
C LEU A 393 20.25 -0.22 16.80
N GLY A 394 20.90 0.90 17.11
CA GLY A 394 20.30 2.24 17.04
C GLY A 394 19.98 2.70 15.61
N ALA A 395 20.72 2.21 14.60
CA ALA A 395 20.41 2.42 13.19
C ALA A 395 19.27 1.52 12.70
N LEU A 396 19.23 0.25 13.12
CA LEU A 396 18.13 -0.67 12.84
C LEU A 396 16.82 -0.20 13.49
N SER A 397 16.85 0.20 14.76
CA SER A 397 15.72 0.77 15.50
C SER A 397 15.14 1.99 14.76
N ARG A 398 15.99 2.95 14.34
CA ARG A 398 15.55 4.12 13.54
C ARG A 398 14.97 3.72 12.18
N ARG A 399 15.51 2.70 11.50
CA ARG A 399 14.95 2.17 10.25
C ARG A 399 13.60 1.47 10.45
N VAL A 400 13.42 0.76 11.56
CA VAL A 400 12.14 0.14 11.93
C VAL A 400 11.11 1.21 12.27
N GLY A 401 11.46 2.21 13.09
CA GLY A 401 10.61 3.36 13.42
C GLY A 401 10.09 4.08 12.17
N ALA A 402 10.99 4.47 11.27
CA ALA A 402 10.64 5.10 10.00
C ALA A 402 9.83 4.18 9.06
N ALA A 403 9.94 2.85 9.18
CA ALA A 403 9.09 1.92 8.44
C ALA A 403 7.68 1.81 9.07
N THR A 404 7.58 1.80 10.40
CA THR A 404 6.28 1.82 11.10
C THR A 404 5.52 3.13 10.89
N GLU A 405 6.21 4.28 10.85
CA GLU A 405 5.60 5.57 10.52
C GLU A 405 5.09 5.62 9.06
N ARG A 406 5.81 5.00 8.14
CA ARG A 406 5.38 4.86 6.73
C ARG A 406 4.17 3.92 6.61
N LEU A 407 4.12 2.86 7.40
CA LEU A 407 2.97 1.95 7.45
C LEU A 407 1.75 2.62 8.07
N SER A 408 1.89 3.35 9.18
CA SER A 408 0.77 4.06 9.81
C SER A 408 0.25 5.20 8.94
N THR A 409 1.13 5.92 8.24
CA THR A 409 0.71 6.97 7.27
C THR A 409 0.05 6.38 6.03
N MET A 410 0.54 5.26 5.49
CA MET A 410 -0.17 4.52 4.42
C MET A 410 -1.53 3.98 4.89
N GLN A 411 -1.64 3.49 6.13
CA GLN A 411 -2.89 2.99 6.70
C GLN A 411 -3.92 4.12 6.91
N ALA A 412 -3.49 5.30 7.36
CA ALA A 412 -4.34 6.48 7.47
C ALA A 412 -4.81 6.99 6.09
N LEU A 413 -3.93 7.02 5.09
CA LEU A 413 -4.28 7.37 3.72
C LEU A 413 -5.30 6.37 3.14
N LEU A 414 -5.08 5.07 3.32
CA LEU A 414 -6.04 4.02 2.93
C LEU A 414 -7.40 4.19 3.63
N GLY A 415 -7.42 4.51 4.93
CA GLY A 415 -8.64 4.82 5.66
C GLY A 415 -9.42 5.96 4.99
N SER A 416 -8.80 7.12 4.83
CA SER A 416 -9.44 8.29 4.20
C SER A 416 -9.87 8.06 2.75
N ALA A 417 -9.15 7.22 2.00
CA ALA A 417 -9.50 6.85 0.64
C ALA A 417 -10.72 5.91 0.59
N LEU A 418 -10.81 4.96 1.54
CA LEU A 418 -11.95 4.06 1.67
C LEU A 418 -13.20 4.80 2.19
N GLU A 419 -13.05 5.73 3.13
CA GLU A 419 -14.13 6.63 3.57
C GLU A 419 -14.63 7.50 2.40
N GLY A 420 -13.72 8.15 1.67
CA GLY A 420 -14.05 8.97 0.51
C GLY A 420 -14.66 8.19 -0.67
N LEU A 421 -14.33 6.91 -0.81
CA LEU A 421 -15.01 5.99 -1.74
C LEU A 421 -16.40 5.59 -1.20
N GLY A 422 -16.51 5.26 0.08
CA GLY A 422 -17.77 4.94 0.75
C GLY A 422 -18.80 6.06 0.62
N GLU A 423 -18.40 7.31 0.85
CA GLU A 423 -19.24 8.48 0.61
C GLU A 423 -19.67 8.60 -0.85
N ARG A 424 -18.78 8.37 -1.81
CA ARG A 424 -19.11 8.43 -3.25
C ARG A 424 -20.13 7.36 -3.62
N TYR A 425 -19.95 6.12 -3.13
CA TYR A 425 -20.93 5.04 -3.34
C TYR A 425 -22.26 5.33 -2.64
N ALA A 426 -22.26 5.87 -1.42
CA ALA A 426 -23.50 6.26 -0.73
C ALA A 426 -24.27 7.34 -1.51
N ARG A 427 -23.58 8.38 -2.01
CA ARG A 427 -24.19 9.42 -2.85
C ARG A 427 -24.71 8.87 -4.18
N LEU A 428 -23.99 7.92 -4.81
CA LEU A 428 -24.44 7.24 -6.03
C LEU A 428 -25.69 6.37 -5.78
N LEU A 429 -25.72 5.61 -4.68
CA LEU A 429 -26.86 4.78 -4.29
C LEU A 429 -28.09 5.63 -3.97
N LEU A 430 -27.93 6.74 -3.26
CA LEU A 430 -29.01 7.73 -3.04
C LEU A 430 -29.51 8.34 -4.36
N GLY A 431 -28.60 8.69 -5.27
CA GLY A 431 -28.96 9.21 -6.60
C GLY A 431 -29.63 8.18 -7.52
N LEU A 432 -29.34 6.88 -7.33
CA LEU A 432 -30.03 5.79 -8.02
C LEU A 432 -31.40 5.50 -7.41
N ALA A 433 -31.52 5.52 -6.07
CA ALA A 433 -32.80 5.36 -5.36
C ALA A 433 -33.80 6.45 -5.76
N ALA A 434 -33.41 7.72 -5.69
CA ALA A 434 -34.25 8.85 -6.11
C ALA A 434 -34.65 8.79 -7.60
N ARG A 435 -33.83 8.17 -8.46
CA ARG A 435 -34.17 7.91 -9.87
C ARG A 435 -35.14 6.74 -10.03
N ALA A 436 -35.04 5.70 -9.20
CA ALA A 436 -35.99 4.60 -9.17
C ALA A 436 -37.37 5.07 -8.69
N GLU A 437 -37.43 5.82 -7.58
CA GLU A 437 -38.66 6.44 -7.06
C GLU A 437 -39.34 7.35 -8.11
N ALA A 438 -38.56 8.18 -8.81
CA ALA A 438 -39.08 9.04 -9.88
C ALA A 438 -39.58 8.23 -11.10
N TRP A 439 -38.98 7.09 -11.40
CA TRP A 439 -39.42 6.20 -12.47
C TRP A 439 -40.68 5.41 -12.09
N GLU A 440 -40.76 4.89 -10.86
CA GLU A 440 -41.96 4.26 -10.31
C GLU A 440 -43.15 5.22 -10.29
N ALA A 441 -42.93 6.49 -9.89
CA ALA A 441 -43.93 7.54 -9.96
C ALA A 441 -44.43 7.77 -11.41
N ALA A 442 -43.52 7.90 -12.38
CA ALA A 442 -43.89 8.06 -13.79
C ALA A 442 -44.65 6.84 -14.36
N CYS A 443 -44.29 5.62 -13.95
CA CYS A 443 -45.04 4.41 -14.30
C CYS A 443 -46.44 4.38 -13.65
N HIS A 444 -46.58 4.88 -12.41
CA HIS A 444 -47.89 5.04 -11.77
C HIS A 444 -48.77 6.09 -12.46
N GLU A 445 -48.20 7.21 -12.91
CA GLU A 445 -48.91 8.22 -13.70
C GLU A 445 -49.36 7.66 -15.06
N GLN A 446 -48.49 6.94 -15.78
CA GLN A 446 -48.88 6.25 -17.02
C GLN A 446 -49.99 5.22 -16.78
N ALA A 447 -49.90 4.41 -15.72
CA ALA A 447 -50.94 3.45 -15.38
C ALA A 447 -52.27 4.11 -15.02
N ALA A 448 -52.27 5.28 -14.37
CA ALA A 448 -53.46 6.07 -14.10
C ALA A 448 -54.06 6.66 -15.40
N GLY A 449 -53.22 7.20 -16.28
CA GLY A 449 -53.63 7.71 -17.59
C GLY A 449 -54.26 6.64 -18.49
N LEU A 450 -53.68 5.44 -18.52
CA LEU A 450 -54.23 4.29 -19.25
C LEU A 450 -55.58 3.84 -18.69
N ARG A 451 -55.76 3.79 -17.37
CA ARG A 451 -57.08 3.50 -16.75
C ARG A 451 -58.12 4.57 -17.08
N ALA A 452 -57.74 5.85 -17.09
CA ALA A 452 -58.64 6.93 -17.49
C ALA A 452 -59.07 6.81 -18.96
N GLN A 453 -58.14 6.49 -19.87
CA GLN A 453 -58.45 6.19 -21.27
C GLN A 453 -59.35 4.96 -21.40
N GLN A 454 -59.09 3.90 -20.63
CA GLN A 454 -59.90 2.69 -20.62
C GLN A 454 -61.35 2.98 -20.22
N HIS A 455 -61.58 3.76 -19.15
CA HIS A 455 -62.93 4.18 -18.74
C HIS A 455 -63.62 5.08 -19.78
N VAL A 456 -62.88 5.89 -20.54
CA VAL A 456 -63.44 6.65 -21.67
C VAL A 456 -63.86 5.72 -22.81
N VAL A 457 -63.08 4.68 -23.11
CA VAL A 457 -63.43 3.66 -24.11
C VAL A 457 -64.64 2.82 -23.67
N GLU A 458 -64.72 2.45 -22.39
CA GLU A 458 -65.87 1.76 -21.78
C GLU A 458 -67.14 2.62 -21.83
N ALA A 459 -67.05 3.92 -21.52
CA ALA A 459 -68.17 4.85 -21.63
C ALA A 459 -68.64 5.04 -23.09
N LEU A 460 -67.71 5.07 -24.05
CA LEU A 460 -68.03 5.16 -25.48
C LEU A 460 -68.64 3.86 -26.02
N SER A 461 -68.15 2.69 -25.60
CA SER A 461 -68.68 1.40 -26.05
C SER A 461 -70.07 1.12 -25.48
N HIS A 462 -70.32 1.42 -24.20
CA HIS A 462 -71.67 1.37 -23.63
C HIS A 462 -72.63 2.33 -24.32
N ARG A 463 -72.19 3.53 -24.69
CA ARG A 463 -73.01 4.48 -25.45
C ARG A 463 -73.29 3.99 -26.88
N ALA A 464 -72.36 3.29 -27.52
CA ALA A 464 -72.56 2.66 -28.83
C ALA A 464 -73.43 1.39 -28.78
N GLN A 465 -73.64 0.79 -27.60
CA GLN A 465 -74.56 -0.34 -27.38
C GLN A 465 -75.98 0.12 -26.99
N ALA A 466 -76.19 1.41 -26.76
CA ALA A 466 -77.48 2.02 -26.39
C ALA A 466 -78.17 2.73 -27.58
N HIS A 467 -77.67 2.52 -28.81
CA HIS A 467 -78.14 3.07 -30.07
C HIS A 467 -78.29 1.96 -31.12
#